data_AF-A0A7S2BE19-F1
#
_entry.id   AF-A0A7S2BE19-F1
#
_cell.length_a   1.000
_cell.length_b   1.000
_cell.length_c   1.000
_cell.angle_alpha   90.00
_cell.angle_beta   90.00
_cell.angle_gamma   90.00
#
_symmetry.space_group_name_H-M   'P 1'
#
loop_
_entity.id
_entity.type
_entity.pdbx_description
1 polymer ?
#
loop_
_entity_poly.entity_id
_entity_poly.type
_entity_poly.pdbx_seq_one_letter_code
_entity_poly.pdbx_strand_id
1 'polypeptide(L)'
;FEDMRVNGFEQLFINTTNEMLQKVFNDIIFKKEEEEYNREQIVWDKTVFPDNDPCIHMLTKRPIGLLPYLDSECQRGMAASEGEALVRKFNQSHGNHKFY
;
A
#
# COMPACT_ATOMS: atom_id res chain seq x y z
N PHE A 1 -0.73 -13.07 0.82
CA PHE A 1 -2.00 -12.33 0.70
C PHE A 1 -3.15 -13.27 0.98
N GLU A 2 -4.16 -12.78 1.67
CA GLU A 2 -5.44 -13.45 1.84
C GLU A 2 -6.41 -12.97 0.76
N ASP A 3 -7.03 -13.93 0.09
CA ASP A 3 -8.08 -13.71 -0.90
C ASP A 3 -9.24 -14.66 -0.62
N MET A 4 -10.29 -14.12 -0.02
CA MET A 4 -11.51 -14.83 0.33
C MET A 4 -12.67 -14.33 -0.54
N ARG A 5 -13.77 -15.10 -0.56
CA ARG A 5 -15.01 -14.69 -1.27
C ARG A 5 -15.49 -13.30 -0.85
N VAL A 6 -15.30 -12.94 0.41
CA VAL A 6 -15.51 -11.58 0.95
C VAL A 6 -14.33 -11.29 1.86
N ASN A 7 -13.58 -10.23 1.57
CA ASN A 7 -12.47 -9.77 2.39
C ASN A 7 -12.97 -8.71 3.37
N GLY A 8 -12.78 -8.94 4.67
CA GLY A 8 -13.15 -8.02 5.74
C GLY A 8 -12.07 -6.99 6.04
N PHE A 9 -12.27 -6.29 7.15
CA PHE A 9 -11.32 -5.30 7.65
C PHE A 9 -10.02 -5.96 8.12
N GLU A 10 -10.11 -7.19 8.63
CA GLU A 10 -8.99 -8.03 9.03
C GLU A 10 -8.10 -8.36 7.82
N GLN A 11 -8.71 -8.82 6.72
CA GLN A 11 -7.98 -9.11 5.48
C GLN A 11 -7.29 -7.85 4.94
N LEU A 12 -7.92 -6.67 5.03
CA LEU A 12 -7.30 -5.41 4.64
C LEU A 12 -6.00 -5.16 5.42
N PHE A 13 -5.99 -5.34 6.74
CA PHE A 13 -4.76 -5.18 7.53
C PHE A 13 -3.72 -6.26 7.24
N ILE A 14 -4.13 -7.52 7.15
CA ILE A 14 -3.23 -8.64 6.83
C ILE A 14 -2.55 -8.39 5.48
N ASN A 15 -3.31 -7.96 4.48
CA ASN A 15 -2.80 -7.66 3.15
C ASN A 15 -1.92 -6.41 3.15
N THR A 16 -2.28 -5.36 3.90
CA THR A 16 -1.42 -4.17 4.07
C THR A 16 -0.08 -4.54 4.72
N THR A 17 -0.08 -5.39 5.74
CA THR A 17 1.14 -5.89 6.36
C THR A 17 1.99 -6.70 5.37
N ASN A 18 1.38 -7.55 4.55
CA ASN A 18 2.08 -8.27 3.50
C ASN A 18 2.74 -7.34 2.48
N GLU A 19 2.07 -6.26 2.05
CA GLU A 19 2.68 -5.25 1.16
C GLU A 19 3.92 -4.59 1.81
N MET A 20 3.82 -4.22 3.09
CA MET A 20 4.96 -3.64 3.81
C MET A 20 6.13 -4.63 3.93
N LEU A 21 5.85 -5.92 4.18
CA LEU A 21 6.87 -6.96 4.19
C LEU A 21 7.51 -7.16 2.82
N GLN A 22 6.71 -7.10 1.74
CA GLN A 22 7.21 -7.19 0.37
C GLN A 22 8.14 -6.01 0.05
N LYS A 23 7.82 -4.80 0.50
CA LYS A 23 8.72 -3.64 0.36
C LYS A 23 10.07 -3.89 1.04
N VAL A 24 10.03 -4.32 2.31
CA VAL A 24 11.27 -4.60 3.07
C VAL A 24 12.09 -5.70 2.39
N PHE A 25 11.42 -6.75 1.90
CA PHE A 25 12.09 -7.81 1.14
C PHE A 25 12.75 -7.26 -0.12
N ASN A 26 12.03 -6.50 -0.92
CA ASN A 26 12.55 -5.88 -2.14
C ASN A 26 13.77 -5.01 -1.82
N ASP A 27 13.67 -4.09 -0.86
CA ASP A 27 14.75 -3.19 -0.44
C ASP A 27 16.03 -3.95 -0.02
N ILE A 28 15.87 -5.07 0.70
CA ILE A 28 17.01 -5.92 1.11
C ILE A 28 17.64 -6.62 -0.10
N ILE A 29 16.83 -7.20 -0.99
CA ILE A 29 17.33 -7.90 -2.17
C ILE A 29 18.04 -6.93 -3.11
N PHE A 30 17.45 -5.76 -3.35
CA PHE A 30 18.04 -4.70 -4.16
C PHE A 30 19.41 -4.26 -3.64
N LYS A 31 19.53 -4.06 -2.33
CA LYS A 31 20.80 -3.69 -1.72
C LYS A 31 21.86 -4.78 -1.95
N LYS A 32 21.48 -6.05 -1.80
CA LYS A 32 22.40 -7.18 -2.03
C LYS A 32 22.82 -7.29 -3.50
N GLU A 33 21.89 -7.08 -4.43
CA GLU A 33 22.24 -7.05 -5.86
C GLU A 33 23.13 -5.86 -6.19
N GLU A 34 22.85 -4.66 -5.67
CA GLU A 34 23.72 -3.50 -5.87
C GLU A 34 25.15 -3.77 -5.40
N GLU A 35 25.32 -4.43 -4.25
CA GLU A 35 26.63 -4.86 -3.73
C GLU A 35 27.33 -5.86 -4.66
N GLU A 36 26.59 -6.80 -5.24
CA GLU A 36 27.10 -7.82 -6.17
C GLU A 36 27.54 -7.21 -7.51
N TYR A 37 26.68 -6.40 -8.13
CA TYR A 37 26.98 -5.71 -9.39
C TYR A 37 28.20 -4.78 -9.25
N ASN A 38 28.29 -4.07 -8.13
CA ASN A 38 29.46 -3.22 -7.83
C ASN A 38 30.75 -4.05 -7.67
N ARG A 39 30.66 -5.24 -7.06
CA ARG A 39 31.82 -6.15 -6.93
C ARG A 39 32.31 -6.65 -8.28
N GLU A 40 31.39 -6.95 -9.20
CA GLU A 40 31.69 -7.41 -10.55
C GLU A 40 32.02 -6.28 -11.53
N GLN A 41 31.91 -5.01 -11.10
CA GLN A 41 32.05 -3.81 -11.93
C GLN A 41 31.07 -3.77 -13.11
N ILE A 42 29.87 -4.30 -12.90
CA ILE A 42 28.78 -4.32 -13.88
C ILE A 42 27.81 -3.16 -13.58
N VAL A 43 27.34 -2.49 -14.64
CA VAL A 43 26.32 -1.43 -14.50
C VAL A 43 24.99 -2.06 -14.10
N TRP A 44 24.44 -1.60 -12.97
CA TRP A 44 23.15 -2.06 -12.48
C TRP A 44 21.98 -1.27 -13.09
N ASP A 45 20.96 -1.97 -13.60
CA ASP A 45 19.68 -1.40 -14.03
C ASP A 45 18.62 -1.57 -12.94
N LYS A 46 18.19 -0.46 -12.34
CA LYS A 46 17.20 -0.44 -11.24
C LYS A 46 15.76 -0.61 -11.73
N THR A 47 15.50 -0.56 -13.04
CA THR A 47 14.13 -0.57 -13.61
C THR A 47 13.51 -1.97 -13.72
N VAL A 48 14.30 -3.02 -13.47
CA VAL A 48 13.89 -4.43 -13.69
C VAL A 48 12.88 -4.91 -12.64
N PHE A 49 12.71 -4.18 -11.55
CA PHE A 49 11.96 -4.65 -10.40
C PHE A 49 10.71 -3.80 -10.10
N PRO A 50 9.58 -4.45 -9.77
CA PRO A 50 8.33 -3.76 -9.50
C PRO A 50 8.36 -3.03 -8.14
N ASP A 51 8.10 -1.74 -8.17
CA ASP A 51 7.90 -0.90 -6.98
C ASP A 51 6.45 -0.99 -6.48
N ASN A 52 6.27 -1.38 -5.22
CA ASN A 52 4.98 -1.45 -4.55
C ASN A 52 4.70 -0.25 -3.62
N ASP A 53 5.60 0.74 -3.55
CA ASP A 53 5.40 1.97 -2.78
C ASP A 53 4.09 2.69 -3.14
N PRO A 54 3.64 2.78 -4.40
CA PRO A 54 2.36 3.43 -4.70
C PRO A 54 1.17 2.72 -4.05
N CYS A 55 1.18 1.38 -3.95
CA CYS A 55 0.16 0.60 -3.25
C CYS A 55 0.18 0.88 -1.74
N ILE A 56 1.37 0.81 -1.12
CA ILE A 56 1.55 1.09 0.31
C ILE A 56 1.13 2.52 0.64
N HIS A 57 1.49 3.50 -0.20
CA HIS A 57 1.12 4.89 0.00
C HIS A 57 -0.39 5.12 -0.09
N MET A 58 -1.05 4.50 -1.06
CA MET A 58 -2.51 4.55 -1.17
C MET A 58 -3.19 4.04 0.12
N LEU A 59 -2.65 2.98 0.73
CA LEU A 59 -3.22 2.41 1.95
C LEU A 59 -2.89 3.23 3.20
N THR A 60 -1.65 3.69 3.36
CA THR A 60 -1.10 4.12 4.67
C THR A 60 -0.68 5.58 4.77
N LYS A 61 -0.47 6.28 3.64
CA LYS A 61 0.17 7.62 3.65
C LYS A 61 -0.73 8.66 4.31
N ARG A 62 -0.30 9.26 5.41
CA ARG A 62 -1.06 10.37 6.02
C ARG A 62 -0.97 11.66 5.17
N PRO A 63 -2.03 12.49 5.10
CA PRO A 63 -3.38 12.24 5.62
C PRO A 63 -4.30 11.55 4.61
N ILE A 64 -3.83 11.32 3.37
CA ILE A 64 -4.70 11.02 2.21
C ILE A 64 -5.00 9.54 2.01
N GLY A 65 -4.21 8.63 2.58
CA GLY A 65 -4.36 7.19 2.40
C GLY A 65 -5.65 6.66 3.01
N LEU A 66 -6.09 5.50 2.54
CA LEU A 66 -7.37 4.89 2.92
C LEU A 66 -7.49 4.66 4.44
N LEU A 67 -6.44 4.12 5.08
CA LEU A 67 -6.46 3.84 6.52
C LEU A 67 -6.44 5.11 7.37
N PRO A 68 -5.56 6.12 7.11
CA PRO A 68 -5.66 7.42 7.77
C PRO A 68 -7.01 8.12 7.59
N TYR A 69 -7.61 8.00 6.41
CA TYR A 69 -8.90 8.59 6.13
C TYR A 69 -10.01 7.89 6.93
N LEU A 70 -10.00 6.56 6.96
CA LEU A 70 -10.91 5.77 7.79
C LEU A 70 -10.78 6.13 9.27
N ASP A 71 -9.55 6.22 9.80
CA ASP A 71 -9.28 6.63 11.18
C ASP A 71 -9.88 8.02 11.46
N SER A 72 -9.69 8.97 10.55
CA SER A 72 -10.25 10.32 10.66
C SER A 72 -11.78 10.30 10.64
N GLU A 73 -12.42 9.47 9.82
CA GLU A 73 -13.88 9.35 9.80
C GLU A 73 -14.42 8.69 11.07
N CYS A 74 -13.76 7.68 11.62
CA CYS A 74 -14.11 7.07 12.91
C CYS A 74 -14.05 8.08 14.06
N GLN A 75 -13.09 9.00 14.05
CA GLN A 75 -12.95 10.04 15.08
C GLN A 75 -14.04 11.11 15.05
N ARG A 76 -14.86 11.18 13.99
CA ARG A 76 -15.98 12.16 13.87
C ARG A 76 -17.21 11.80 14.70
N GLY A 77 -17.25 10.62 15.33
CA GLY A 77 -18.37 10.18 16.16
C GLY A 77 -19.70 10.21 15.40
N MET A 78 -20.69 10.94 15.90
CA MET A 78 -22.03 11.03 15.27
C MET A 78 -22.03 11.70 13.89
N ALA A 79 -20.95 12.38 13.50
CA ALA A 79 -20.79 12.99 12.19
C ALA A 79 -19.97 12.13 11.21
N ALA A 80 -19.67 10.88 11.57
CA ALA A 80 -19.02 9.91 10.70
C ALA A 80 -19.91 9.51 9.53
N SER A 81 -19.31 9.22 8.38
CA SER A 81 -20.04 8.71 7.22
C SER A 81 -20.42 7.24 7.42
N GLU A 82 -21.62 6.86 7.01
CA GLU A 82 -22.00 5.45 6.87
C GLU A 82 -21.18 4.77 5.74
N GLY A 83 -21.17 3.43 5.73
CA GLY A 83 -20.31 2.63 4.85
C GLY A 83 -20.37 3.01 3.36
N GLU A 84 -21.57 3.18 2.80
CA GLU A 84 -21.74 3.56 1.38
C GLU A 84 -21.22 4.97 1.09
N ALA A 85 -21.44 5.91 2.02
CA ALA A 85 -20.97 7.27 1.88
C ALA A 85 -19.43 7.34 1.98
N LEU A 86 -18.83 6.54 2.86
CA LEU A 86 -17.37 6.39 2.97
C LEU A 86 -16.77 5.83 1.67
N VAL A 87 -17.34 4.74 1.14
CA VAL A 87 -16.89 4.12 -0.12
C VAL A 87 -16.99 5.11 -1.29
N ARG A 88 -18.05 5.91 -1.37
CA ARG A 88 -18.15 6.98 -2.37
C ARG A 88 -17.01 7.99 -2.27
N LYS A 89 -16.60 8.38 -1.06
CA LYS A 89 -15.48 9.30 -0.86
C LYS A 89 -14.14 8.66 -1.24
N PHE A 90 -13.96 7.37 -0.97
CA PHE A 90 -12.79 6.62 -1.45
C PHE A 90 -12.75 6.57 -2.98
N ASN A 91 -13.87 6.24 -3.64
CA ASN A 91 -13.95 6.22 -5.10
C ASN A 91 -13.66 7.61 -5.71
N GLN A 92 -14.12 8.69 -5.08
CA GLN A 92 -13.85 10.06 -5.54
C GLN A 92 -12.38 10.46 -5.40
N SER A 93 -11.70 10.01 -4.35
CA SER A 93 -10.32 10.39 -4.05
C SER A 93 -9.27 9.49 -4.73
N HIS A 94 -9.55 8.19 -4.84
CA HIS A 94 -8.61 7.19 -5.31
C HIS A 94 -9.06 6.45 -6.57
N GLY A 95 -10.25 6.71 -7.13
CA GLY A 95 -10.80 5.97 -8.28
C GLY A 95 -9.96 5.94 -9.56
N ASN A 96 -9.01 6.87 -9.71
CA ASN A 96 -8.05 6.91 -10.83
C ASN A 96 -6.67 6.36 -10.47
N HIS A 97 -6.47 5.92 -9.23
CA HIS A 97 -5.21 5.37 -8.76
C HIS A 97 -5.07 3.93 -9.25
N LYS A 98 -3.94 3.59 -9.88
CA LYS A 98 -3.69 2.27 -10.49
C LYS A 98 -3.94 1.08 -9.54
N PHE A 99 -3.74 1.28 -8.24
CA PHE A 99 -3.82 0.24 -7.21
C PHE A 99 -5.14 0.26 -6.41
N TYR A 100 -6.08 1.15 -6.75
CA TYR A 100 -7.40 1.24 -6.14
C TYR A 100 -8.45 0.56 -7.03
#